data_AF-A0A699RKD5-F1
#
_entry.id   AF-A0A699RKD5-F1
#
_cell.length_a   1.000
_cell.length_b   1.000
_cell.length_c   1.000
_cell.angle_alpha   90.00
_cell.angle_beta   90.00
_cell.angle_gamma   90.00
#
_symmetry.space_group_name_H-M   'P 1'
#
loop_
_entity.id
_entity.type
_entity.pdbx_description
1 polymer ?
#
loop_
_entity_poly.entity_id
_entity_poly.type
_entity_poly.pdbx_seq_one_letter_code
_entity_poly.pdbx_strand_id
1 'polypeptide(L)'
;MIGTLLYLTASRPNLQFAICMCTRYQALPTKKHVHAVKRIFRYLRRTVHRALWYPKDSSVALTAFADADHAGCQDTHRSTSGSV
;
A
#
# COMPACT_ATOMS: atom_id res chain seq x y z
N MET A 1 8.98 -3.13 -8.87
CA MET A 1 7.65 -3.80 -8.77
C MET A 1 6.81 -3.32 -7.60
N ILE A 2 7.37 -3.17 -6.39
CA ILE A 2 6.61 -2.74 -5.21
C ILE A 2 6.42 -1.21 -5.14
N GLY A 3 7.39 -0.41 -5.58
CA GLY A 3 7.23 1.06 -5.64
C GLY A 3 6.02 1.49 -6.48
N THR A 4 5.80 0.85 -7.63
CA THR A 4 4.60 1.08 -8.47
C THR A 4 3.29 0.66 -7.80
N LEU A 5 3.31 -0.36 -6.92
CA LEU A 5 2.13 -0.72 -6.12
C LEU A 5 1.88 0.33 -5.03
N LEU A 6 2.93 0.92 -4.47
CA LEU A 6 2.81 1.98 -3.46
C LEU A 6 2.08 3.21 -4.02
N TYR A 7 2.31 3.59 -5.27
CA TYR A 7 1.55 4.66 -5.92
C TYR A 7 0.05 4.35 -6.07
N LEU A 8 -0.30 3.07 -6.24
CA LEU A 8 -1.70 2.67 -6.42
C LEU A 8 -2.52 2.82 -5.14
N THR A 9 -1.90 2.85 -3.95
CA THR A 9 -2.64 2.98 -2.67
C THR A 9 -3.41 4.29 -2.59
N ALA A 10 -2.92 5.37 -3.21
CA ALA A 10 -3.61 6.66 -3.27
C ALA A 10 -4.97 6.56 -3.99
N SER A 11 -5.05 5.77 -5.06
CA SER A 11 -6.30 5.53 -5.80
C SER A 11 -7.12 4.34 -5.29
N ARG A 12 -6.48 3.43 -4.53
CA ARG A 12 -7.04 2.14 -4.10
C ARG A 12 -6.64 1.85 -2.65
N PRO A 13 -7.22 2.57 -1.67
CA PRO A 13 -6.88 2.41 -0.25
C PRO A 13 -7.22 1.00 0.28
N ASN A 14 -8.17 0.31 -0.35
CA ASN A 14 -8.53 -1.07 -0.04
C ASN A 14 -7.38 -2.08 -0.23
N LEU A 15 -6.31 -1.72 -0.96
CA LEU A 15 -5.12 -2.55 -1.13
C LEU A 15 -3.94 -2.10 -0.26
N GLN A 16 -4.08 -1.01 0.48
CA GLN A 16 -2.98 -0.38 1.21
C GLN A 16 -2.33 -1.32 2.23
N PHE A 17 -3.14 -2.04 3.00
CA PHE A 17 -2.63 -3.03 3.97
C PHE A 17 -1.84 -4.15 3.28
N ALA A 18 -2.39 -4.76 2.23
CA ALA A 18 -1.74 -5.86 1.52
C ALA A 18 -0.43 -5.44 0.85
N ILE A 19 -0.38 -4.22 0.29
CA ILE A 19 0.81 -3.66 -0.33
C ILE A 19 1.86 -3.33 0.74
N CYS A 20 1.47 -2.69 1.84
CA CYS A 20 2.35 -2.39 2.98
C CYS A 20 2.96 -3.66 3.60
N MET A 21 2.20 -4.75 3.70
CA MET A 21 2.76 -6.02 4.14
C MET A 21 3.76 -6.60 3.13
N CYS A 22 3.49 -6.49 1.83
CA CYS A 22 4.43 -6.97 0.81
C CYS A 22 5.72 -6.12 0.73
N THR A 23 5.65 -4.82 1.03
CA THR A 23 6.83 -3.92 1.00
C THR A 23 7.82 -4.26 2.11
N ARG A 24 7.36 -4.66 3.30
CA ARG A 24 8.23 -5.07 4.42
C ARG A 24 9.15 -6.24 4.07
N TYR A 25 8.64 -7.18 3.27
CA TYR A 25 9.38 -8.38 2.84
C TYR A 25 10.02 -8.23 1.46
N GLN A 26 10.15 -7.00 0.95
CA GLN A 26 10.75 -6.74 -0.37
C GLN A 26 12.23 -7.09 -0.42
N ALA A 27 12.98 -6.89 0.68
CA ALA A 27 14.41 -7.17 0.74
C ALA A 27 14.72 -8.67 0.65
N LEU A 28 13.82 -9.52 1.19
CA LEU A 28 13.97 -10.98 1.16
C LEU A 28 12.61 -11.67 0.93
N PRO A 29 12.10 -11.66 -0.31
CA PRO A 29 10.77 -12.17 -0.60
C PRO A 29 10.75 -13.71 -0.63
N THR A 30 9.98 -14.31 0.27
CA THR A 30 9.63 -15.74 0.25
C THR A 30 8.61 -16.07 -0.85
N LYS A 31 8.49 -17.37 -1.20
CA LYS A 31 7.49 -17.88 -2.16
C LYS A 31 6.05 -17.44 -1.82
N LYS A 32 5.73 -17.30 -0.53
CA LYS A 32 4.41 -16.83 -0.05
C LYS A 32 4.16 -15.37 -0.44
N HIS A 33 5.14 -14.49 -0.27
CA HIS A 33 5.01 -13.07 -0.65
C HIS A 33 4.87 -12.90 -2.16
N VAL A 34 5.62 -13.66 -2.96
CA VAL A 34 5.49 -13.63 -4.43
C VAL A 34 4.09 -14.06 -4.87
N HIS A 35 3.50 -15.07 -4.22
CA HIS A 35 2.12 -15.48 -4.50
C HIS A 35 1.11 -14.39 -4.13
N ALA A 36 1.29 -13.71 -3.00
CA ALA A 36 0.46 -12.59 -2.58
C ALA A 36 0.51 -11.43 -3.59
N VAL A 37 1.71 -11.06 -4.05
CA VAL A 37 1.90 -10.03 -5.10
C VAL A 37 1.17 -10.41 -6.39
N LYS A 38 1.25 -11.68 -6.83
CA LYS A 38 0.49 -12.17 -7.99
C LYS A 38 -1.03 -12.08 -7.78
N ARG A 39 -1.54 -12.29 -6.56
CA ARG A 39 -2.96 -12.07 -6.23
C ARG A 39 -3.34 -10.60 -6.34
N ILE A 40 -2.50 -9.68 -5.84
CA ILE A 40 -2.72 -8.24 -5.96
C ILE A 40 -2.83 -7.83 -7.43
N PHE A 41 -1.90 -8.28 -8.29
CA PHE A 41 -1.97 -7.97 -9.73
C PHE A 41 -3.23 -8.54 -10.41
N ARG A 42 -3.65 -9.76 -10.06
CA ARG A 42 -4.91 -10.33 -10.59
C ARG A 42 -6.13 -9.54 -10.14
N TYR A 43 -6.14 -9.08 -8.89
CA TYR A 43 -7.20 -8.22 -8.39
C TYR A 43 -7.23 -6.90 -9.16
N LEU A 44 -6.08 -6.23 -9.31
CA LEU A 44 -5.96 -4.96 -10.04
C LEU A 44 -6.52 -5.08 -11.47
N ARG A 45 -6.22 -6.18 -12.16
CA ARG A 45 -6.71 -6.47 -13.51
C ARG A 45 -8.22 -6.68 -13.58
N ARG A 46 -8.85 -7.17 -12.50
CA ARG A 46 -10.32 -7.35 -12.44
C ARG A 46 -11.05 -6.08 -11.99
N THR A 47 -10.39 -5.21 -11.25
CA THR A 47 -10.99 -4.01 -10.64
C THR A 47 -10.48 -2.71 -11.26
N VAL A 48 -10.16 -2.73 -12.55
CA VAL A 48 -9.59 -1.56 -13.25
C VAL A 48 -10.50 -0.32 -13.12
N HIS A 49 -11.82 -0.53 -13.18
CA HIS A 49 -12.85 0.51 -13.08
C HIS A 49 -13.18 0.95 -11.64
N ARG A 50 -12.65 0.30 -10.60
CA ARG A 50 -12.98 0.58 -9.18
C ARG A 50 -11.88 1.38 -8.45
N ALA A 51 -11.28 2.35 -9.14
CA ALA A 51 -10.30 3.24 -8.53
C ALA A 51 -10.95 4.58 -8.17
N LEU A 52 -10.47 5.22 -7.11
CA LEU A 52 -10.77 6.62 -6.82
C LEU A 52 -10.09 7.49 -7.89
N TRP A 53 -10.87 8.40 -8.46
CA TRP A 53 -10.40 9.42 -9.39
C TRP A 53 -10.50 10.78 -8.71
N TYR A 54 -9.40 11.52 -8.71
CA TYR A 54 -9.33 12.88 -8.21
C TYR A 54 -9.26 13.84 -9.40
N PRO A 55 -10.38 14.50 -9.78
CA PRO A 55 -10.38 15.46 -10.88
C PRO A 55 -9.54 16.68 -10.51
N LYS A 56 -8.72 17.16 -11.45
CA LYS A 56 -7.86 18.34 -11.28
C LYS A 56 -8.67 19.60 -10.92
N ASP A 57 -9.88 19.71 -11.47
CA ASP A 57 -10.75 20.88 -11.30
C ASP A 57 -11.69 20.75 -10.08
N SER A 58 -11.47 19.74 -9.22
CA SER A 58 -12.25 19.61 -7.99
C SER A 58 -11.68 20.54 -6.91
N SER A 59 -12.56 21.27 -6.22
CA SER A 59 -12.19 22.11 -5.06
C SER A 59 -11.89 21.28 -3.80
N VAL A 60 -11.32 20.09 -3.97
CA VAL A 60 -11.05 19.14 -2.89
C VAL A 60 -9.80 19.60 -2.16
N ALA A 61 -9.98 20.11 -0.94
CA ALA A 61 -8.88 20.32 -0.01
C ALA A 61 -8.38 18.95 0.47
N LEU A 62 -7.15 18.59 0.08
CA LEU A 62 -6.56 17.30 0.43
C LEU A 62 -5.88 17.39 1.80
N THR A 63 -6.58 16.91 2.84
CA THR A 63 -6.02 16.82 4.20
C THR A 63 -5.43 15.43 4.42
N ALA A 64 -4.12 15.35 4.62
CA ALA A 64 -3.43 14.09 4.94
C ALA A 64 -3.12 14.03 6.44
N PHE A 65 -3.37 12.88 7.06
CA PHE A 65 -3.00 12.61 8.44
C PHE A 65 -1.89 11.56 8.46
N ALA A 66 -0.84 11.80 9.23
CA ALA A 66 0.22 10.84 9.50
C ALA A 66 0.09 10.38 10.95
N ASP A 67 -0.14 9.09 11.15
CA ASP A 67 -0.14 8.47 12.48
C ASP A 67 1.23 7.82 12.74
N ALA A 68 1.77 8.02 13.94
CA ALA A 68 3.04 7.47 14.37
C ALA A 68 2.77 6.48 15.51
N ASP A 69 2.74 5.19 15.18
CA ASP A 69 2.46 4.12 16.11
C ASP A 69 3.76 3.45 16.61
N HIS A 70 4.08 3.66 17.89
CA HIS A 70 5.11 2.87 18.55
C HIS A 70 4.61 1.42 18.66
N ALA A 71 5.42 0.45 18.20
CA ALA A 71 5.09 -0.99 18.13
C ALA A 71 4.06 -1.44 17.06
N GLY A 72 3.85 -0.67 15.97
CA GLY A 72 2.93 -1.02 14.86
C GLY A 72 3.21 -2.32 14.08
N CYS A 73 4.34 -2.99 14.33
CA CYS A 73 4.69 -4.27 13.74
C CYS A 73 4.93 -5.33 14.82
N GLN A 74 4.03 -6.32 14.97
CA GLN A 74 4.21 -7.40 15.95
C GLN A 74 5.46 -8.26 15.71
N ASP A 75 5.94 -8.33 14.47
CA ASP A 75 7.11 -9.15 14.12
C ASP A 75 8.44 -8.50 14.51
N THR A 76 8.51 -7.16 14.53
CA THR A 76 9.78 -6.42 14.70
C THR A 76 9.75 -5.35 15.78
N HIS A 77 8.57 -5.08 16.36
CA HIS A 77 8.30 -4.00 17.31
C HIS A 77 8.76 -2.60 16.85
N ARG A 78 9.05 -2.42 15.55
CA ARG A 78 9.46 -1.15 14.97
C ARG A 78 8.24 -0.37 14.47
N SER A 79 8.33 0.96 14.58
CA SER A 79 7.37 1.89 14.00
C SER A 79 7.26 1.63 12.50
N THR A 80 6.03 1.64 12.00
CA THR A 80 5.71 1.39 10.59
C THR A 80 5.68 2.65 9.74
N SER A 81 5.66 3.81 10.38
CA SER A 81 6.05 5.09 9.79
C SER A 81 7.54 5.31 10.05
N GLY A 82 8.31 5.46 8.97
CA GLY A 82 9.75 5.66 9.05
C GLY A 82 10.08 6.94 9.82
N SER A 83 10.95 6.82 10.82
CA SER A 83 11.83 7.92 11.19
C SER A 83 12.85 8.08 10.06
N VAL A 84 13.13 9.34 9.73
CA VAL A 84 14.30 9.79 8.97
C VAL A 84 15.58 9.15 9.53
#